data_AF-A0A1H8P6X4-F1
#
_entry.id   AF-A0A1H8P6X4-F1
#
_cell.length_a   1.000
_cell.length_b   1.000
_cell.length_c   1.000
_cell.angle_alpha   90.00
_cell.angle_beta   90.00
_cell.angle_gamma   90.00
#
_symmetry.space_group_name_H-M   'P 1'
#
loop_
_entity.id
_entity.type
_entity.pdbx_description
1 polymer ?
#
loop_
_entity_poly.entity_id
_entity_poly.type
_entity_poly.pdbx_seq_one_letter_code
_entity_poly.pdbx_strand_id
1 'polypeptide(L)'
;MRAELTVLAPLPAEEPVAPAVVSEEPVAEPVAEETAAEEPPPAARSARRPAARAAAPRLDGQQFFVGWAPKPAGERKVLDQLADAPTARAVRRLLLAGVKAEGPVHRDRLARLAAGAYGLTRVTEARRDALLGLLPAEVLVGDVVWPQGTAPADYTGFRRQISGADRPLEHVAPEEIGNAMVALCRAGAGVAQEELFLRTAEVFGYRRRTPSLAPLLERALGLVLASGRLVRTDDGALAAATTD
;
A
#
# COMPACT_ATOMS: atom_id res chain seq x y z
N MET A 1 -10.18 88.23 -20.40
CA MET A 1 -11.59 88.60 -20.70
C MET A 1 -12.35 87.28 -20.89
N ARG A 2 -13.31 87.00 -19.98
CA ARG A 2 -14.45 86.02 -19.98
C ARG A 2 -14.31 84.69 -20.77
N ALA A 3 -14.33 83.53 -20.10
CA ALA A 3 -15.49 82.69 -19.66
C ALA A 3 -15.84 81.63 -20.75
N GLU A 4 -16.26 80.38 -20.50
CA GLU A 4 -17.14 79.81 -19.48
C GLU A 4 -16.87 78.31 -19.19
N LEU A 5 -17.46 77.89 -18.07
CA LEU A 5 -17.54 76.56 -17.48
C LEU A 5 -18.73 75.78 -18.07
N THR A 6 -18.65 74.45 -18.17
CA THR A 6 -19.82 73.55 -17.98
C THR A 6 -19.35 72.23 -17.39
N VAL A 7 -19.88 71.91 -16.21
CA VAL A 7 -19.70 70.66 -15.45
C VAL A 7 -20.85 69.73 -15.83
N LEU A 8 -20.56 68.46 -16.13
CA LEU A 8 -21.56 67.39 -16.22
C LEU A 8 -21.35 66.40 -15.08
N ALA A 9 -22.44 66.10 -14.37
CA ALA A 9 -22.51 65.36 -13.12
C ALA A 9 -22.15 63.85 -13.26
N PRO A 10 -21.73 63.18 -12.17
CA PRO A 10 -21.40 61.76 -12.15
C PRO A 10 -22.65 60.87 -12.01
N LEU A 11 -22.64 59.71 -12.68
CA LEU A 11 -23.66 58.66 -12.57
C LEU A 11 -23.41 57.76 -11.34
N PRO A 12 -24.46 57.36 -10.59
CA PRO A 12 -24.33 56.52 -9.39
C PRO A 12 -24.27 55.01 -9.69
N ALA A 13 -23.72 54.27 -8.72
CA ALA A 13 -23.49 52.83 -8.70
C ALA A 13 -24.78 51.99 -8.55
N GLU A 14 -24.78 50.79 -9.15
CA GLU A 14 -25.88 49.81 -9.13
C GLU A 14 -25.85 48.92 -7.87
N GLU A 15 -27.03 48.72 -7.27
CA GLU A 15 -27.31 47.87 -6.10
C GLU A 15 -27.57 46.38 -6.47
N PRO A 16 -27.39 45.43 -5.54
CA PRO A 16 -27.53 44.00 -5.80
C PRO A 16 -28.99 43.50 -5.67
N VAL A 17 -29.37 42.58 -6.58
CA VAL A 17 -30.71 41.96 -6.66
C VAL A 17 -30.71 40.56 -6.05
N ALA A 18 -31.65 40.30 -5.13
CA ALA A 18 -31.96 38.99 -4.55
C ALA A 18 -33.02 38.23 -5.38
N PRO A 19 -33.19 36.91 -5.16
CA PRO A 19 -34.53 36.33 -5.28
C PRO A 19 -34.98 35.39 -4.14
N ALA A 20 -36.14 35.76 -3.59
CA ALA A 20 -37.36 35.01 -3.29
C ALA A 20 -37.34 33.57 -2.72
N VAL A 21 -38.01 33.48 -1.57
CA VAL A 21 -38.58 32.36 -0.83
C VAL A 21 -39.76 31.66 -1.54
N VAL A 22 -39.93 30.35 -1.33
CA VAL A 22 -41.15 29.59 -1.64
C VAL A 22 -41.68 28.97 -0.36
N SER A 23 -42.98 29.19 -0.10
CA SER A 23 -43.74 28.81 1.09
C SER A 23 -44.33 27.40 1.00
N GLU A 24 -44.41 26.68 2.13
CA GLU A 24 -45.25 25.48 2.32
C GLU A 24 -45.97 25.56 3.66
N GLU A 25 -47.27 25.24 3.66
CA GLU A 25 -48.11 24.73 4.77
C GLU A 25 -49.58 24.58 4.27
N PRO A 26 -50.52 23.87 4.95
CA PRO A 26 -50.43 22.77 5.92
C PRO A 26 -51.52 21.65 5.73
N VAL A 27 -51.61 20.66 6.67
CA VAL A 27 -52.84 20.16 7.39
C VAL A 27 -53.02 18.60 7.54
N ALA A 28 -53.05 18.20 8.83
CA ALA A 28 -53.86 17.20 9.59
C ALA A 28 -53.57 15.66 9.67
N GLU A 29 -53.52 15.20 10.94
CA GLU A 29 -53.61 13.85 11.55
C GLU A 29 -55.10 13.41 11.79
N PRO A 30 -55.47 12.36 12.59
CA PRO A 30 -54.81 11.14 13.13
C PRO A 30 -55.67 9.82 13.00
N VAL A 31 -55.21 8.70 13.60
CA VAL A 31 -55.96 7.70 14.43
C VAL A 31 -55.67 6.20 14.11
N ALA A 32 -55.48 5.46 15.22
CA ALA A 32 -55.74 4.02 15.51
C ALA A 32 -54.56 3.05 15.62
N GLU A 33 -54.47 2.52 16.84
CA GLU A 33 -53.64 1.46 17.40
C GLU A 33 -54.45 0.15 17.36
N GLU A 34 -53.90 -0.98 16.87
CA GLU A 34 -54.41 -2.32 17.23
C GLU A 34 -53.31 -3.40 17.15
N THR A 35 -53.29 -4.20 18.20
CA THR A 35 -52.33 -5.22 18.62
C THR A 35 -52.56 -6.60 17.98
N ALA A 36 -51.49 -7.32 17.59
CA ALA A 36 -51.32 -8.80 17.51
C ALA A 36 -50.08 -9.11 16.65
N ALA A 37 -49.19 -10.08 16.87
CA ALA A 37 -49.00 -11.11 17.88
C ALA A 37 -47.48 -11.47 17.87
N GLU A 38 -46.94 -11.88 19.01
CA GLU A 38 -45.53 -12.23 19.22
C GLU A 38 -45.25 -13.66 18.71
N GLU A 39 -44.42 -13.81 17.69
CA GLU A 39 -43.88 -15.10 17.23
C GLU A 39 -42.61 -15.47 18.02
N PRO A 40 -42.47 -16.73 18.49
CA PRO A 40 -41.30 -17.14 19.24
C PRO A 40 -40.06 -17.23 18.33
N PRO A 41 -38.85 -16.92 18.84
CA PRO A 41 -37.65 -16.95 18.03
C PRO A 41 -37.30 -18.38 17.62
N PRO A 42 -36.89 -18.62 16.36
CA PRO A 42 -36.42 -19.93 15.95
C PRO A 42 -35.12 -20.28 16.67
N ALA A 43 -35.08 -21.48 17.25
CA ALA A 43 -33.93 -22.04 17.94
C ALA A 43 -32.63 -21.85 17.13
N ALA A 44 -31.62 -21.29 17.79
CA ALA A 44 -30.30 -21.06 17.24
C ALA A 44 -29.72 -22.36 16.67
N ARG A 45 -29.72 -22.48 15.34
CA ARG A 45 -28.93 -23.50 14.66
C ARG A 45 -27.47 -23.20 14.99
N SER A 46 -26.86 -24.11 15.74
CA SER A 46 -25.42 -24.15 15.98
C SER A 46 -24.68 -23.77 14.70
N ALA A 47 -24.05 -22.60 14.71
CA ALA A 47 -23.22 -22.14 13.61
C ALA A 47 -22.12 -23.19 13.45
N ARG A 48 -22.25 -24.02 12.40
CA ARG A 48 -21.21 -24.96 11.99
C ARG A 48 -19.93 -24.13 11.86
N ARG A 49 -18.98 -24.38 12.76
CA ARG A 49 -17.64 -23.79 12.73
C ARG A 49 -17.14 -23.94 11.29
N PRO A 50 -16.79 -22.86 10.57
CA PRO A 50 -16.32 -23.01 9.21
C PRO A 50 -15.13 -23.95 9.27
N ALA A 51 -15.22 -25.05 8.50
CA ALA A 51 -14.13 -25.98 8.35
C ALA A 51 -12.88 -25.15 8.03
N ALA A 52 -11.84 -25.29 8.85
CA ALA A 52 -10.58 -24.61 8.63
C ALA A 52 -10.16 -24.93 7.19
N ARG A 53 -10.27 -23.94 6.30
CA ARG A 53 -9.95 -24.08 4.89
C ARG A 53 -8.53 -24.61 4.85
N ALA A 54 -8.35 -25.83 4.34
CA ALA A 54 -7.04 -26.46 4.23
C ALA A 54 -6.09 -25.42 3.64
N ALA A 55 -5.02 -25.08 4.37
CA ALA A 55 -4.07 -24.09 3.92
C ALA A 55 -3.54 -24.55 2.55
N ALA A 56 -3.66 -23.68 1.53
CA ALA A 56 -3.11 -23.98 0.22
C ALA A 56 -1.64 -24.40 0.38
N PRO A 57 -1.17 -25.41 -0.36
CA PRO A 57 0.20 -25.89 -0.25
C PRO A 57 1.17 -24.73 -0.45
N ARG A 58 2.27 -24.75 0.30
CA ARG A 58 3.30 -23.70 0.19
C ARG A 58 3.95 -23.81 -1.18
N LEU A 59 4.06 -22.67 -1.84
CA LEU A 59 4.83 -22.55 -3.08
C LEU A 59 6.33 -22.63 -2.78
N ASP A 60 7.11 -23.02 -3.77
CA ASP A 60 8.57 -23.03 -3.67
C ASP A 60 9.11 -21.62 -3.40
N GLY A 61 10.13 -21.49 -2.54
CA GLY A 61 10.67 -20.19 -2.12
C GLY A 61 9.75 -19.32 -1.24
N GLN A 62 8.56 -19.79 -0.89
CA GLN A 62 7.58 -19.04 -0.09
C GLN A 62 7.96 -18.97 1.40
N GLN A 63 8.00 -17.76 1.93
CA GLN A 63 8.08 -17.46 3.36
C GLN A 63 6.82 -16.73 3.84
N PHE A 64 6.66 -16.55 5.15
CA PHE A 64 5.62 -15.69 5.71
C PHE A 64 6.17 -14.30 6.02
N PHE A 65 5.39 -13.27 5.70
CA PHE A 65 5.73 -11.92 6.10
C PHE A 65 5.55 -11.74 7.60
N VAL A 66 6.59 -11.24 8.27
CA VAL A 66 6.55 -10.82 9.67
C VAL A 66 7.01 -9.37 9.72
N GLY A 67 6.11 -8.49 10.17
CA GLY A 67 6.41 -7.07 10.30
C GLY A 67 7.42 -6.81 11.42
N TRP A 68 8.42 -5.98 11.14
CA TRP A 68 9.34 -5.42 12.12
C TRP A 68 8.63 -4.36 12.95
N ALA A 69 8.64 -4.56 14.26
CA ALA A 69 8.14 -3.61 15.25
C ALA A 69 9.31 -3.15 16.13
N PRO A 70 9.96 -2.01 15.82
CA PRO A 70 11.05 -1.50 16.66
C PRO A 70 10.54 -1.11 18.05
N LYS A 71 11.38 -1.34 19.07
CA LYS A 71 11.16 -0.77 20.39
C LYS A 71 11.33 0.76 20.36
N PRO A 72 10.68 1.51 21.26
CA PRO A 72 10.96 2.94 21.41
C PRO A 72 12.46 3.19 21.59
N ALA A 73 13.00 4.11 20.79
CA ALA A 73 14.43 4.37 20.66
C ALA A 73 14.85 5.74 21.21
N GLY A 74 13.89 6.58 21.60
CA GLY A 74 14.13 7.89 22.20
C GLY A 74 13.05 8.91 21.83
N GLU A 75 13.36 10.18 22.02
CA GLU A 75 12.46 11.28 21.69
C GLU A 75 12.59 11.75 20.24
N ARG A 76 11.51 12.33 19.71
CA ARG A 76 11.45 12.88 18.34
C ARG A 76 12.57 13.86 18.04
N LYS A 77 12.97 14.66 19.03
CA LYS A 77 13.98 15.72 18.91
C LYS A 77 15.36 15.17 18.54
N VAL A 78 15.64 13.90 18.83
CA VAL A 78 16.86 13.20 18.40
C VAL A 78 16.97 13.19 16.88
N LEU A 79 15.85 13.04 16.16
CA LEU A 79 15.83 13.01 14.70
C LEU A 79 16.13 14.38 14.06
N ASP A 80 16.20 15.46 14.84
CA ASP A 80 16.58 16.79 14.36
C ASP A 80 18.10 17.01 14.44
N GLN A 81 18.84 16.08 15.08
CA GLN A 81 20.28 16.15 15.31
C GLN A 81 21.04 15.11 14.49
N LEU A 82 20.55 14.74 13.30
CA LEU A 82 21.20 13.71 12.45
C LEU A 82 22.61 14.09 11.96
N ALA A 83 23.00 15.38 12.06
CA ALA A 83 24.37 15.82 11.80
C ALA A 83 25.35 15.47 12.93
N ASP A 84 24.86 15.20 14.15
CA ASP A 84 25.68 14.75 15.27
C ASP A 84 26.06 13.27 15.09
N ALA A 85 27.36 12.97 15.12
CA ALA A 85 27.87 11.64 14.79
C ALA A 85 27.36 10.52 15.72
N PRO A 86 27.31 10.68 17.06
CA PRO A 86 26.63 9.73 17.96
C PRO A 86 25.16 9.47 17.58
N THR A 87 24.40 10.53 17.31
CA THR A 87 22.99 10.45 16.94
C THR A 87 22.79 9.73 15.61
N ALA A 88 23.52 10.13 14.57
CA ALA A 88 23.54 9.48 13.27
C ALA A 88 23.86 7.98 13.38
N ARG A 89 24.86 7.61 14.18
CA ARG A 89 25.22 6.20 14.43
C ARG A 89 24.11 5.43 15.11
N ALA A 90 23.39 6.03 16.06
CA ALA A 90 22.27 5.37 16.74
C ALA A 90 21.10 5.11 15.78
N VAL A 91 20.70 6.12 15.00
CA VAL A 91 19.62 5.99 14.01
C VAL A 91 20.01 5.01 12.90
N ARG A 92 21.26 5.04 12.42
CA ARG A 92 21.79 4.07 11.46
C ARG A 92 21.69 2.64 11.96
N ARG A 93 22.05 2.38 13.23
CA ARG A 93 21.91 1.04 13.82
C ARG A 93 20.45 0.57 13.84
N LEU A 94 19.51 1.47 14.14
CA LEU A 94 18.09 1.15 14.11
C LEU A 94 17.61 0.81 12.69
N LEU A 95 17.99 1.61 11.69
CA LEU A 95 17.66 1.34 10.29
C LEU A 95 18.22 0.00 9.82
N LEU A 96 19.48 -0.31 10.13
CA LEU A 96 20.10 -1.59 9.80
C LEU A 96 19.41 -2.77 10.50
N ALA A 97 18.91 -2.58 11.73
CA ALA A 97 18.09 -3.60 12.39
C ALA A 97 16.77 -3.84 11.64
N GLY A 98 16.15 -2.78 11.12
CA GLY A 98 14.96 -2.88 10.26
C GLY A 98 15.25 -3.60 8.93
N VAL A 99 16.36 -3.26 8.26
CA VAL A 99 16.80 -3.97 7.04
C VAL A 99 17.11 -5.43 7.33
N LYS A 100 17.73 -5.74 8.47
CA LYS A 100 17.99 -7.13 8.88
C LYS A 100 16.69 -7.91 9.14
N ALA A 101 15.67 -7.25 9.68
CA ALA A 101 14.41 -7.89 10.04
C ALA A 101 13.45 -8.06 8.84
N GLU A 102 13.37 -7.06 7.96
CA GLU A 102 12.39 -7.00 6.87
C GLU A 102 13.00 -6.91 5.47
N GLY A 103 14.33 -6.89 5.32
CA GLY A 103 14.96 -6.75 4.00
C GLY A 103 14.65 -7.93 3.06
N PRO A 104 14.42 -7.69 1.76
CA PRO A 104 14.25 -6.39 1.10
C PRO A 104 13.02 -5.61 1.60
N VAL A 105 13.17 -4.31 1.89
CA VAL A 105 12.11 -3.48 2.50
C VAL A 105 11.94 -2.16 1.77
N HIS A 106 10.69 -1.73 1.53
CA HIS A 106 10.41 -0.44 0.90
C HIS A 106 10.91 0.74 1.73
N ARG A 107 11.48 1.74 1.07
CA ARG A 107 12.11 2.91 1.70
C ARG A 107 11.17 3.69 2.63
N ASP A 108 9.91 3.87 2.22
CA ASP A 108 8.92 4.60 3.03
C ASP A 108 8.52 3.80 4.27
N ARG A 109 8.45 2.46 4.15
CA ARG A 109 8.12 1.58 5.28
C ARG A 109 9.24 1.60 6.31
N LEU A 110 10.49 1.44 5.87
CA LEU A 110 11.65 1.47 6.76
C LEU A 110 11.76 2.82 7.48
N ALA A 111 11.66 3.93 6.75
CA ALA A 111 11.74 5.27 7.33
C ALA A 111 10.60 5.54 8.32
N ARG A 112 9.37 5.13 8.01
CA ARG A 112 8.20 5.30 8.90
C ARG A 112 8.36 4.51 10.20
N LEU A 113 8.78 3.25 10.14
CA LEU A 113 8.98 2.43 11.34
C LEU A 113 10.13 2.95 12.20
N ALA A 114 11.25 3.32 11.58
CA ALA A 114 12.39 3.90 12.29
C ALA A 114 12.05 5.25 12.93
N ALA A 115 11.34 6.13 12.22
CA ALA A 115 10.88 7.41 12.75
C ALA A 115 9.86 7.25 13.88
N GLY A 116 8.94 6.28 13.72
CA GLY A 116 7.95 5.92 14.74
C GLY A 116 8.56 5.44 16.04
N ALA A 117 9.73 4.79 16.00
CA ALA A 117 10.49 4.42 17.20
C ALA A 117 10.94 5.63 18.03
N TYR A 118 11.04 6.82 17.42
CA TYR A 118 11.31 8.08 18.10
C TYR A 118 10.04 8.92 18.33
N GLY A 119 8.85 8.34 18.14
CA GLY A 119 7.58 9.03 18.30
C GLY A 119 7.22 10.00 17.18
N LEU A 120 7.88 9.95 16.01
CA LEU A 120 7.48 10.72 14.84
C LEU A 120 6.41 9.98 14.03
N THR A 121 5.20 10.53 13.99
CA THR A 121 4.04 9.90 13.30
C THR A 121 3.96 10.22 11.82
N ARG A 122 4.38 11.43 11.41
CA ARG A 122 4.38 11.87 10.01
C ARG A 122 5.81 12.07 9.53
N VAL A 123 6.19 11.33 8.50
CA VAL A 123 7.50 11.44 7.85
C VAL A 123 7.35 12.20 6.55
N THR A 124 8.03 13.33 6.42
CA THR A 124 8.12 14.08 5.15
C THR A 124 9.17 13.42 4.25
N GLU A 125 9.13 13.73 2.95
CA GLU A 125 10.15 13.31 1.98
C GLU A 125 11.56 13.69 2.46
N ALA A 126 11.80 14.96 2.79
CA ALA A 126 13.09 15.41 3.31
C ALA A 126 13.54 14.64 4.58
N ARG A 127 12.60 14.30 5.48
CA ARG A 127 12.91 13.51 6.68
C ARG A 127 13.25 12.07 6.31
N ARG A 128 12.51 11.44 5.40
CA ARG A 128 12.80 10.09 4.89
C ARG A 128 14.20 10.07 4.27
N ASP A 129 14.49 11.01 3.39
CA ASP A 129 15.76 11.05 2.67
C ASP A 129 16.94 11.29 3.64
N ALA A 130 16.77 12.14 4.65
CA ALA A 130 17.76 12.32 5.71
C ALA A 130 18.00 11.06 6.54
N LEU A 131 16.95 10.28 6.84
CA LEU A 131 17.08 9.01 7.55
C LEU A 131 17.79 7.96 6.69
N LEU A 132 17.35 7.80 5.44
CA LEU A 132 17.91 6.79 4.53
C LEU A 132 19.33 7.13 4.09
N GLY A 133 19.69 8.42 4.03
CA GLY A 133 21.06 8.87 3.77
C GLY A 133 22.09 8.44 4.83
N LEU A 134 21.65 7.88 5.97
CA LEU A 134 22.53 7.26 6.95
C LEU A 134 22.97 5.84 6.57
N LEU A 135 22.29 5.21 5.61
CA LEU A 135 22.64 3.89 5.08
C LEU A 135 23.66 4.03 3.94
N PRO A 136 24.47 2.98 3.68
CA PRO A 136 25.30 2.94 2.48
C PRO A 136 24.44 3.12 1.21
N ALA A 137 24.91 3.88 0.22
CA ALA A 137 24.10 4.19 -0.96
C ALA A 137 23.76 2.92 -1.77
N GLU A 138 24.63 1.91 -1.70
CA GLU A 138 24.54 0.67 -2.48
C GLU A 138 23.40 -0.24 -2.01
N VAL A 139 22.87 -0.03 -0.79
CA VAL A 139 21.75 -0.84 -0.29
C VAL A 139 20.41 -0.36 -0.81
N LEU A 140 20.29 0.87 -1.34
CA LEU A 140 19.05 1.40 -1.89
C LEU A 140 19.04 1.24 -3.41
N VAL A 141 18.20 0.33 -3.91
CA VAL A 141 18.01 0.12 -5.35
C VAL A 141 16.56 0.48 -5.70
N GLY A 142 16.40 1.58 -6.44
CA GLY A 142 15.09 2.18 -6.66
C GLY A 142 14.45 2.58 -5.32
N ASP A 143 13.28 2.03 -5.02
CA ASP A 143 12.55 2.29 -3.76
C ASP A 143 12.76 1.21 -2.69
N VAL A 144 13.63 0.23 -2.93
CA VAL A 144 13.81 -0.94 -2.06
C VAL A 144 15.18 -0.90 -1.40
N VAL A 145 15.21 -1.03 -0.08
CA VAL A 145 16.42 -1.17 0.72
C VAL A 145 16.72 -2.66 0.91
N TRP A 146 17.87 -3.09 0.39
CA TRP A 146 18.32 -4.47 0.37
C TRP A 146 19.26 -4.77 1.54
N PRO A 147 19.24 -5.99 2.11
CA PRO A 147 20.29 -6.46 2.99
C PRO A 147 21.66 -6.36 2.32
N GLN A 148 22.68 -6.00 3.08
CA GLN A 148 24.05 -5.95 2.57
C GLN A 148 24.47 -7.33 2.04
N GLY A 149 25.00 -7.36 0.81
CA GLY A 149 25.42 -8.60 0.15
C GLY A 149 24.30 -9.34 -0.59
N THR A 150 23.06 -8.84 -0.58
CA THR A 150 21.98 -9.37 -1.40
C THR A 150 21.75 -8.46 -2.60
N ALA A 151 22.09 -8.93 -3.80
CA ALA A 151 21.72 -8.24 -5.02
C ALA A 151 20.25 -8.55 -5.38
N PRO A 152 19.50 -7.59 -5.96
CA PRO A 152 18.12 -7.81 -6.39
C PRO A 152 17.98 -8.99 -7.36
N ALA A 153 18.92 -9.13 -8.30
CA ALA A 153 18.91 -10.19 -9.31
C ALA A 153 19.04 -11.60 -8.74
N ASP A 154 19.75 -11.75 -7.61
CA ASP A 154 20.02 -13.05 -6.97
C ASP A 154 18.90 -13.46 -6.00
N TYR A 155 17.97 -12.54 -5.69
CA TYR A 155 16.93 -12.78 -4.71
C TYR A 155 15.75 -13.54 -5.31
N THR A 156 15.56 -14.77 -4.86
CA THR A 156 14.52 -15.70 -5.37
C THR A 156 13.36 -15.95 -4.40
N GLY A 157 13.44 -15.39 -3.19
CA GLY A 157 12.41 -15.55 -2.17
C GLY A 157 11.21 -14.63 -2.34
N PHE A 158 10.09 -14.96 -1.69
CA PHE A 158 8.98 -14.02 -1.50
C PHE A 158 8.21 -14.32 -0.22
N ARG A 159 7.61 -13.28 0.36
CA ARG A 159 6.87 -13.38 1.62
C ARG A 159 5.38 -13.22 1.40
N ARG A 160 4.66 -14.32 1.59
CA ARG A 160 3.20 -14.38 1.61
C ARG A 160 2.64 -13.55 2.75
N GLN A 161 1.54 -12.86 2.49
CA GLN A 161 0.84 -12.03 3.46
C GLN A 161 -0.57 -12.54 3.70
N ILE A 162 -1.10 -12.33 4.90
CA ILE A 162 -2.50 -12.64 5.21
C ILE A 162 -3.42 -11.54 4.70
N SER A 163 -2.95 -10.29 4.82
CA SER A 163 -3.68 -9.07 4.46
C SER A 163 -2.75 -8.10 3.74
N GLY A 164 -3.24 -7.46 2.68
CA GLY A 164 -2.54 -6.35 2.03
C GLY A 164 -2.49 -5.06 2.86
N ALA A 165 -3.18 -5.01 4.01
CA ALA A 165 -3.17 -3.84 4.89
C ALA A 165 -1.86 -3.67 5.67
N ASP A 166 -1.19 -4.78 6.03
CA ASP A 166 0.03 -4.73 6.86
C ASP A 166 1.23 -4.23 6.06
N ARG A 167 1.36 -4.70 4.82
CA ARG A 167 2.36 -4.27 3.84
C ARG A 167 1.69 -4.19 2.47
N PRO A 168 1.26 -2.99 2.03
CA PRO A 168 0.61 -2.83 0.73
C PRO A 168 1.56 -3.27 -0.39
N LEU A 169 1.00 -3.65 -1.55
CA LEU A 169 1.78 -4.19 -2.66
C LEU A 169 2.87 -3.22 -3.15
N GLU A 170 2.61 -1.92 -3.09
CA GLU A 170 3.60 -0.85 -3.36
C GLU A 170 4.85 -0.92 -2.46
N HIS A 171 4.72 -1.53 -1.27
CA HIS A 171 5.83 -1.75 -0.34
C HIS A 171 6.47 -3.14 -0.46
N VAL A 172 6.03 -3.95 -1.43
CA VAL A 172 6.63 -5.25 -1.75
C VAL A 172 7.63 -5.03 -2.88
N ALA A 173 8.83 -5.61 -2.75
CA ALA A 173 9.83 -5.52 -3.81
C ALA A 173 9.28 -6.15 -5.11
N PRO A 174 9.45 -5.52 -6.29
CA PRO A 174 9.04 -6.10 -7.57
C PRO A 174 9.60 -7.51 -7.79
N GLU A 175 10.80 -7.78 -7.27
CA GLU A 175 11.45 -9.09 -7.26
C GLU A 175 10.64 -10.12 -6.46
N GLU A 176 10.13 -9.76 -5.27
CA GLU A 176 9.24 -10.66 -4.51
C GLU A 176 7.95 -10.97 -5.28
N ILE A 177 7.37 -9.97 -5.95
CA ILE A 177 6.16 -10.15 -6.75
C ILE A 177 6.44 -11.09 -7.93
N GLY A 178 7.56 -10.88 -8.64
CA GLY A 178 7.99 -11.73 -9.74
C GLY A 178 8.31 -13.15 -9.28
N ASN A 179 8.97 -13.32 -8.14
CA ASN A 179 9.28 -14.64 -7.58
C ASN A 179 8.00 -15.43 -7.27
N ALA A 180 6.96 -14.76 -6.75
CA ALA A 180 5.65 -15.39 -6.57
C ALA A 180 5.02 -15.82 -7.90
N MET A 181 5.13 -14.99 -8.95
CA MET A 181 4.66 -15.34 -10.30
C MET A 181 5.36 -16.58 -10.86
N VAL A 182 6.70 -16.64 -10.72
CA VAL A 182 7.50 -17.80 -11.13
C VAL A 182 7.05 -19.06 -10.39
N ALA A 183 6.88 -18.98 -9.07
CA ALA A 183 6.47 -20.13 -8.26
C ALA A 183 5.04 -20.61 -8.62
N LEU A 184 4.11 -19.69 -8.93
CA LEU A 184 2.77 -20.03 -9.40
C LEU A 184 2.79 -20.72 -10.76
N CYS A 185 3.59 -20.24 -11.71
CA CYS A 185 3.75 -20.86 -13.03
C CYS A 185 4.46 -22.22 -12.95
N ARG A 186 5.38 -22.45 -12.00
CA ARG A 186 5.98 -23.78 -11.77
C ARG A 186 4.99 -24.80 -11.21
N ALA A 187 4.01 -24.35 -10.43
CA ALA A 187 3.00 -25.21 -9.82
C ALA A 187 1.87 -25.62 -10.79
N GLY A 188 1.83 -25.05 -12.00
CA GLY A 188 0.80 -25.34 -13.01
C GLY A 188 1.38 -25.52 -14.42
N ALA A 189 0.54 -25.92 -15.36
CA ALA A 189 0.91 -26.03 -16.77
C ALA A 189 0.45 -24.79 -17.54
N GLY A 190 1.27 -23.73 -17.54
CA GLY A 190 0.93 -22.46 -18.18
C GLY A 190 -0.21 -21.71 -17.47
N VAL A 191 -0.11 -20.38 -17.38
CA VAL A 191 -1.12 -19.54 -16.72
C VAL A 191 -1.41 -18.31 -17.57
N ALA A 192 -2.67 -18.02 -17.86
CA ALA A 192 -3.04 -16.78 -18.54
C ALA A 192 -2.63 -15.57 -17.68
N GLN A 193 -2.21 -14.47 -18.32
CA GLN A 193 -1.69 -13.30 -17.60
C GLN A 193 -2.67 -12.75 -16.54
N GLU A 194 -3.96 -12.64 -16.90
CA GLU A 194 -4.99 -12.16 -15.96
C GLU A 194 -5.12 -13.08 -14.74
N GLU A 195 -5.11 -14.39 -14.97
CA GLU A 195 -5.19 -15.37 -13.89
C GLU A 195 -3.94 -15.33 -13.00
N LEU A 196 -2.75 -15.18 -13.60
CA LEU A 196 -1.51 -15.02 -12.86
C LEU A 196 -1.55 -13.77 -11.96
N PHE A 197 -2.09 -12.67 -12.45
CA PHE A 197 -2.24 -11.43 -11.69
C PHE A 197 -3.16 -11.61 -10.47
N LEU A 198 -4.30 -12.29 -10.65
CA LEU A 198 -5.22 -12.59 -9.55
C LEU A 198 -4.55 -13.47 -8.50
N ARG A 199 -3.95 -14.59 -8.91
CA ARG A 199 -3.29 -15.52 -8.00
C ARG A 199 -2.11 -14.86 -7.27
N THR A 200 -1.35 -14.00 -7.96
CA THR A 200 -0.25 -13.25 -7.35
C THR A 200 -0.76 -12.24 -6.33
N ALA A 201 -1.83 -11.50 -6.63
CA ALA A 201 -2.46 -10.58 -5.70
C ALA A 201 -2.95 -11.30 -4.42
N GLU A 202 -3.50 -12.52 -4.56
CA GLU A 202 -3.91 -13.35 -3.43
C GLU A 202 -2.74 -13.77 -2.52
N VAL A 203 -1.55 -14.04 -3.08
CA VAL A 203 -0.33 -14.31 -2.29
C VAL A 203 0.01 -13.12 -1.37
N PHE A 204 -0.28 -11.90 -1.80
CA PHE A 204 -0.03 -10.69 -1.02
C PHE A 204 -1.27 -10.15 -0.28
N GLY A 205 -2.29 -11.00 -0.09
CA GLY A 205 -3.42 -10.70 0.77
C GLY A 205 -4.56 -9.91 0.12
N TYR A 206 -4.57 -9.78 -1.21
CA TYR A 206 -5.64 -9.13 -1.97
C TYR A 206 -6.58 -10.18 -2.58
N ARG A 207 -7.83 -10.23 -2.11
CA ARG A 207 -8.85 -11.18 -2.58
C ARG A 207 -9.83 -10.60 -3.59
N ARG A 208 -9.82 -9.29 -3.77
CA ARG A 208 -10.69 -8.56 -4.70
C ARG A 208 -9.82 -8.01 -5.81
N ARG A 209 -10.39 -7.89 -7.01
CA ARG A 209 -9.73 -7.17 -8.11
C ARG A 209 -9.56 -5.71 -7.70
N THR A 210 -8.32 -5.23 -7.74
CA THR A 210 -7.98 -3.85 -7.40
C THR A 210 -7.17 -3.28 -8.56
N PRO A 211 -7.76 -2.40 -9.40
CA PRO A 211 -7.12 -1.89 -10.60
C PRO A 211 -5.76 -1.22 -10.35
N SER A 212 -5.58 -0.58 -9.19
CA SER A 212 -4.30 0.05 -8.82
C SER A 212 -3.14 -0.93 -8.65
N LEU A 213 -3.39 -2.24 -8.56
CA LEU A 213 -2.32 -3.24 -8.48
C LEU A 213 -1.76 -3.61 -9.85
N ALA A 214 -2.50 -3.38 -10.94
CA ALA A 214 -2.09 -3.83 -12.27
C ALA A 214 -0.71 -3.30 -12.69
N PRO A 215 -0.37 -2.00 -12.53
CA PRO A 215 0.95 -1.51 -12.91
C PRO A 215 2.10 -2.14 -12.11
N LEU A 216 1.86 -2.48 -10.83
CA LEU A 216 2.84 -3.14 -9.97
C LEU A 216 3.09 -4.59 -10.42
N LEU A 217 2.01 -5.30 -10.78
CA LEU A 217 2.07 -6.66 -11.29
C LEU A 217 2.71 -6.70 -12.69
N GLU A 218 2.39 -5.76 -13.57
CA GLU A 218 2.99 -5.62 -14.89
C GLU A 218 4.50 -5.37 -14.80
N ARG A 219 4.92 -4.46 -13.92
CA ARG A 219 6.34 -4.21 -13.66
C ARG A 219 7.06 -5.49 -13.22
N ALA A 220 6.49 -6.22 -12.26
CA ALA A 220 7.08 -7.46 -11.78
C ALA A 220 7.14 -8.55 -12.86
N LEU A 221 6.08 -8.68 -13.67
CA LEU A 221 6.04 -9.59 -14.81
C LEU A 221 7.13 -9.25 -15.83
N GLY A 222 7.32 -7.97 -16.14
CA GLY A 222 8.38 -7.51 -17.03
C GLY A 222 9.78 -7.94 -16.54
N LEU A 223 10.06 -7.87 -15.24
CA LEU A 223 11.34 -8.30 -14.66
C LEU A 223 11.59 -9.80 -14.83
N VAL A 224 10.58 -10.64 -14.60
CA VAL A 224 10.75 -12.10 -14.72
C VAL A 224 10.79 -12.59 -16.17
N LEU A 225 10.13 -11.87 -17.09
CA LEU A 225 10.26 -12.10 -18.52
C LEU A 225 11.64 -11.67 -19.03
N ALA A 226 12.12 -10.48 -18.65
CA ALA A 226 13.43 -9.97 -19.06
C ALA A 226 14.59 -10.82 -18.53
N SER A 227 14.42 -11.44 -17.35
CA SER A 227 15.41 -12.40 -16.80
C SER A 227 15.27 -13.82 -17.36
N GLY A 228 14.30 -14.08 -18.25
CA GLY A 228 14.06 -15.41 -18.82
C GLY A 228 13.52 -16.45 -17.84
N ARG A 229 13.11 -16.05 -16.64
CA ARG A 229 12.57 -16.96 -15.61
C ARG A 229 11.13 -17.35 -15.89
N LEU A 230 10.40 -16.49 -16.58
CA LEU A 230 9.13 -16.80 -17.23
C LEU A 230 9.28 -16.60 -18.75
N VAL A 231 8.51 -17.37 -19.51
CA VAL A 231 8.37 -17.23 -20.95
C VAL A 231 6.89 -17.16 -21.32
N ARG A 232 6.60 -16.49 -22.44
CA ARG A 232 5.28 -16.57 -23.10
C ARG A 232 5.31 -17.75 -24.06
N THR A 233 4.35 -18.65 -23.93
CA THR A 233 4.16 -19.77 -24.86
C THR A 233 3.48 -19.29 -26.15
N ASP A 234 3.46 -20.13 -27.17
CA ASP A 234 2.81 -19.84 -28.46
C ASP A 234 1.30 -19.53 -28.29
N ASP A 235 0.65 -20.20 -27.34
CA ASP A 235 -0.75 -19.97 -26.97
C ASP A 235 -0.97 -18.71 -26.11
N GLY A 236 0.08 -17.93 -25.85
CA GLY A 236 0.03 -16.70 -25.06
C GLY A 236 -0.01 -16.89 -23.54
N ALA A 237 0.11 -18.12 -23.04
CA ALA A 237 0.18 -18.42 -21.61
C ALA A 237 1.59 -18.13 -21.05
N LEU A 238 1.69 -17.91 -19.75
CA LEU A 238 2.96 -17.73 -19.03
C LEU A 238 3.38 -19.04 -18.37
N ALA A 239 4.58 -19.50 -18.69
CA ALA A 239 5.17 -20.71 -18.12
C ALA A 239 6.54 -20.39 -17.51
N ALA A 240 6.92 -21.14 -16.47
CA ALA A 240 8.27 -21.07 -15.93
C ALA A 240 9.24 -21.68 -16.93
N ALA A 241 10.39 -21.04 -17.14
CA ALA A 241 11.43 -21.60 -17.99
C ALA A 241 11.91 -22.93 -17.41
N THR A 242 12.00 -23.95 -18.25
CA THR A 242 12.60 -25.24 -17.89
C THR A 242 14.09 -24.98 -17.71
N THR A 243 14.60 -25.16 -16.49
CA THR A 243 16.04 -25.19 -16.26
C THR A 243 16.53 -26.55 -16.76
N ASP A 244 17.24 -26.53 -17.89
CA ASP A 244 17.93 -27.71 -18.45
C ASP A 244 19.19 -28.02 -17.63
#